data_AF-A0A0P0WSN8-F1
#
_entry.id   AF-A0A0P0WSN8-F1
#
_cell.length_a   1.000
_cell.length_b   1.000
_cell.length_c   1.000
_cell.angle_alpha   90.00
_cell.angle_beta   90.00
_cell.angle_gamma   90.00
#
_symmetry.space_group_name_H-M   'P 1'
#
loop_
_entity.id
_entity.type
_entity.pdbx_description
1 polymer ?
#
loop_
_entity_poly.entity_id
_entity_poly.type
_entity_poly.pdbx_seq_one_letter_code
_entity_poly.pdbx_strand_id
1 'polypeptide(L)'
;MAISRRLLLSLFLLRAFSSLPAQAAARGASHPSGTSGNYGSFLRNLLQDNPMITEELVRGYMSNSELEIAVHAIGSRYPNISRIYSIGKSVNGVTLWVIEISDKPGQKEAEPAFKYVGNVHGDEPVGREVLIKLANWLCDNYLKDPLATLIVKNMHLHILPTMNPDGFALRRRGNANNVDLNRDFPDQVSDALFSSYGIFGFLLFFTYLSLLIILLMLAVFHQQR
;
A
#
# COMPACT_ATOMS: atom_id res chain seq x y z
N MET A 1 8.55 62.76 1.10
CA MET A 1 7.91 61.58 0.50
C MET A 1 7.45 60.68 1.64
N ALA A 2 6.21 60.84 2.11
CA ALA A 2 5.73 60.10 3.28
C ALA A 2 5.28 58.69 2.83
N ILE A 3 6.04 57.68 3.21
CA ILE A 3 5.68 56.27 2.99
C ILE A 3 4.38 56.03 3.77
N SER A 4 3.30 55.81 3.02
CA SER A 4 1.97 55.62 3.54
C SER A 4 1.93 54.42 4.50
N ARG A 5 1.28 54.60 5.66
CA ARG A 5 1.03 53.55 6.66
C ARG A 5 0.47 52.25 6.07
N ARG A 6 -0.12 52.30 4.86
CA ARG A 6 -0.70 51.15 4.16
C ARG A 6 0.36 50.18 3.59
N LEU A 7 1.53 50.68 3.18
CA LEU A 7 2.62 49.82 2.67
C LEU A 7 3.31 49.03 3.80
N LEU A 8 3.33 49.61 5.00
CA LEU A 8 3.84 48.94 6.20
C LEU A 8 2.96 47.77 6.64
N LEU A 9 1.64 47.86 6.44
CA LEU A 9 0.70 46.82 6.87
C LEU A 9 0.74 45.59 5.94
N SER A 10 0.95 45.79 4.63
CA SER A 10 1.13 44.69 3.68
C SER A 10 2.45 43.93 3.89
N LEU A 11 3.52 44.62 4.29
CA LEU A 11 4.79 43.96 4.65
C LEU A 11 4.71 43.15 5.94
N PHE A 12 3.84 43.54 6.89
CA PHE A 12 3.63 42.77 8.12
C PHE A 12 2.88 41.46 7.88
N LEU A 13 1.89 41.45 6.98
CA LEU A 13 1.12 40.24 6.67
C LEU A 13 1.93 39.21 5.88
N LEU A 14 2.82 39.64 4.96
CA LEU A 14 3.65 38.70 4.21
C LEU A 14 4.69 37.97 5.08
N ARG A 15 5.17 38.61 6.16
CA ARG A 15 6.15 38.00 7.08
C ARG A 15 5.51 37.04 8.09
N ALA A 16 4.20 37.17 8.34
CA ALA A 16 3.48 36.29 9.27
C ALA A 16 3.22 34.88 8.71
N PHE A 17 3.14 34.73 7.38
CA PHE A 17 2.86 33.43 6.75
C PHE A 17 4.11 32.58 6.51
N SER A 18 5.33 33.14 6.60
CA SER A 18 6.57 32.40 6.38
C SER A 18 7.11 31.68 7.64
N SER A 19 6.46 31.80 8.79
CA SER A 19 7.02 31.30 10.07
C SER A 19 6.12 30.35 10.86
N LEU A 20 5.15 29.68 10.22
CA LEU A 20 4.44 28.57 10.87
C LEU A 20 5.18 27.25 10.62
N PRO A 21 5.85 26.66 11.63
CA PRO A 21 6.40 25.32 11.49
C PRO A 21 5.26 24.30 11.34
N ALA A 22 5.30 23.53 10.25
CA ALA A 22 4.40 22.42 9.98
C ALA A 22 4.70 21.27 10.95
N GLN A 23 4.18 21.35 12.17
CA GLN A 23 4.27 20.25 13.12
C GLN A 23 3.21 19.21 12.74
N ALA A 24 3.61 18.24 11.91
CA ALA A 24 2.88 17.01 11.68
C ALA A 24 2.84 16.20 12.98
N ALA A 25 1.85 16.47 13.82
CA ALA A 25 1.59 15.71 15.03
C ALA A 25 1.04 14.33 14.62
N ALA A 26 1.94 13.35 14.50
CA ALA A 26 1.60 11.94 14.59
C ALA A 26 0.99 11.71 15.99
N ARG A 27 -0.33 11.82 16.09
CA ARG A 27 -1.08 11.48 17.31
C ARG A 27 -0.98 9.97 17.51
N GLY A 28 0.04 9.55 18.27
CA GLY A 28 0.03 8.27 18.95
C GLY A 28 -1.22 8.22 19.83
N ALA A 29 -2.14 7.32 19.48
CA ALA A 29 -3.36 7.11 20.25
C ALA A 29 -3.00 6.67 21.67
N SER A 30 -3.32 7.53 22.64
CA SER A 30 -3.32 7.21 24.05
C SER A 30 -4.30 6.07 24.32
N HIS A 31 -3.79 4.99 24.91
CA HIS A 31 -4.53 3.82 25.39
C HIS A 31 -5.78 4.23 26.19
N PRO A 32 -7.01 3.90 25.74
CA PRO A 32 -8.17 3.89 26.61
C PRO A 32 -8.16 2.58 27.41
N SER A 33 -8.15 2.73 28.73
CA SER A 33 -8.51 1.68 29.67
C SER A 33 -9.94 1.20 29.41
N GLY A 34 -10.12 -0.12 29.23
CA GLY A 34 -11.43 -0.76 29.34
C GLY A 34 -11.94 -1.42 28.07
N THR A 35 -11.49 -2.66 27.84
CA THR A 35 -12.31 -3.88 27.64
C THR A 35 -11.33 -4.98 27.27
N SER A 36 -11.15 -5.95 28.17
CA SER A 36 -10.28 -7.11 27.96
C SER A 36 -10.85 -8.03 26.88
N GLY A 37 -10.63 -7.68 25.61
CA GLY A 37 -10.88 -8.58 24.48
C GLY A 37 -9.78 -9.63 24.43
N ASN A 38 -10.16 -10.90 24.35
CA ASN A 38 -9.31 -12.10 24.36
C ASN A 38 -8.28 -12.22 23.20
N TYR A 39 -7.98 -11.12 22.48
CA TYR A 39 -7.02 -11.11 21.37
C TYR A 39 -5.56 -11.27 21.82
N GLY A 40 -5.22 -10.81 23.04
CA GLY A 40 -3.86 -10.94 23.58
C GLY A 40 -3.46 -12.38 23.92
N SER A 41 -4.42 -13.25 24.23
CA SER A 41 -4.19 -14.68 24.50
C SER A 41 -3.91 -15.45 23.20
N PHE A 42 -4.68 -15.18 22.15
CA PHE A 42 -4.51 -15.85 20.85
C PHE A 42 -3.16 -15.56 20.20
N LEU A 43 -2.69 -14.29 20.24
CA LEU A 43 -1.35 -13.93 19.75
C LEU A 43 -0.21 -14.62 20.50
N ARG A 44 -0.38 -14.93 21.80
CA ARG A 44 0.66 -15.63 22.59
C ARG A 44 0.80 -17.09 22.20
N ASN A 45 -0.26 -17.75 21.75
CA ASN A 45 -0.20 -19.16 21.35
C ASN A 45 0.50 -19.37 20.00
N LEU A 46 0.42 -18.40 19.06
CA LEU A 46 1.08 -18.52 17.75
C LEU A 46 2.62 -18.58 17.84
N LEU A 47 3.22 -18.05 18.91
CA LEU A 47 4.67 -18.00 19.10
C LEU A 47 5.22 -19.11 20.02
N GLN A 48 4.35 -19.89 20.68
CA GLN A 48 4.76 -20.91 21.65
C GLN A 48 4.98 -22.30 21.06
N ASP A 49 4.66 -22.50 19.78
CA ASP A 49 4.94 -23.76 19.10
C ASP A 49 6.45 -23.92 18.89
N ASN A 50 7.05 -24.83 19.65
CA ASN A 50 8.40 -25.30 19.40
C ASN A 50 8.37 -26.07 18.06
N PRO A 51 9.03 -25.58 16.99
CA PRO A 51 8.82 -26.15 15.67
C PRO A 51 9.35 -27.58 15.63
N MET A 52 8.44 -28.55 15.56
CA MET A 52 8.79 -29.92 15.21
C MET A 52 9.43 -29.87 13.83
N ILE A 53 10.65 -30.41 13.67
CA ILE A 53 11.30 -30.48 12.36
C ILE A 53 10.43 -31.36 11.48
N THR A 54 9.65 -30.74 10.60
CA THR A 54 8.83 -31.43 9.61
C THR A 54 9.68 -31.74 8.38
N GLU A 55 9.30 -32.76 7.61
CA GLU A 55 9.85 -33.04 6.27
C GLU A 55 9.81 -31.79 5.37
N GLU A 56 8.80 -30.94 5.55
CA GLU A 56 8.67 -29.65 4.87
C GLU A 56 9.82 -28.69 5.23
N LEU A 57 10.21 -28.61 6.51
CA LEU A 57 11.34 -27.79 6.96
C LEU A 57 12.68 -28.28 6.37
N VAL A 58 12.83 -29.59 6.18
CA VAL A 58 14.03 -30.22 5.60
C VAL A 58 14.13 -29.97 4.09
N ARG A 59 12.99 -29.88 3.39
CA ARG A 59 12.93 -29.68 1.93
C ARG A 59 13.44 -28.31 1.47
N GLY A 60 13.44 -27.30 2.35
CA GLY A 60 13.79 -25.92 2.01
C GLY A 60 12.60 -25.13 1.44
N TYR A 61 12.88 -24.02 0.75
CA TYR A 61 11.86 -23.13 0.18
C TYR A 61 11.27 -23.69 -1.12
N MET A 62 9.97 -23.48 -1.36
CA MET A 62 9.32 -23.88 -2.60
C MET A 62 9.96 -23.20 -3.82
N SER A 63 10.34 -24.01 -4.81
CA SER A 63 10.72 -23.51 -6.13
C SER A 63 9.59 -22.70 -6.77
N ASN A 64 9.88 -21.94 -7.83
CA ASN A 64 8.83 -21.19 -8.55
C ASN A 64 7.73 -22.11 -9.11
N SER A 65 8.11 -23.32 -9.55
CA SER A 65 7.15 -24.34 -10.03
C SER A 65 6.30 -24.90 -8.90
N GLU A 66 6.91 -25.25 -7.76
CA GLU A 66 6.16 -25.74 -6.59
C GLU A 66 5.23 -24.66 -6.02
N LEU A 67 5.67 -23.41 -6.00
CA LEU A 67 4.85 -22.28 -5.56
C LEU A 67 3.63 -22.09 -6.47
N GLU A 68 3.81 -22.19 -7.78
CA GLU A 68 2.71 -22.14 -8.75
C GLU A 68 1.69 -23.26 -8.49
N ILE A 69 2.16 -24.50 -8.31
CA ILE A 69 1.30 -25.65 -7.95
C ILE A 69 0.54 -25.37 -6.65
N ALA A 70 1.20 -24.84 -5.63
CA ALA A 70 0.59 -24.52 -4.34
C ALA A 70 -0.50 -23.45 -4.45
N VAL A 71 -0.27 -22.39 -5.24
CA VAL A 71 -1.25 -21.34 -5.51
C VAL A 71 -2.49 -21.90 -6.21
N HIS A 72 -2.31 -22.71 -7.25
CA HIS A 72 -3.43 -23.31 -7.98
C HIS A 72 -4.20 -24.34 -7.14
N ALA A 73 -3.52 -25.06 -6.24
CA ALA A 73 -4.16 -25.98 -5.32
C ALA A 73 -5.15 -25.26 -4.38
N ILE A 74 -4.81 -24.07 -3.87
CA ILE A 74 -5.70 -23.27 -3.02
C ILE A 74 -6.98 -22.89 -3.79
N GLY A 75 -6.82 -22.32 -4.99
CA GLY A 75 -7.96 -21.92 -5.82
C GLY A 75 -8.88 -23.09 -6.18
N SER A 76 -8.30 -24.25 -6.44
CA SER A 76 -9.07 -25.46 -6.78
C SER A 76 -9.78 -26.06 -5.56
N ARG A 77 -9.18 -25.96 -4.37
CA ARG A 77 -9.74 -26.49 -3.12
C ARG A 77 -10.84 -25.60 -2.54
N TYR A 78 -10.78 -24.29 -2.76
CA TYR A 78 -11.73 -23.31 -2.20
C TYR A 78 -12.30 -22.34 -3.23
N PRO A 79 -12.97 -22.83 -4.28
CA PRO A 79 -13.49 -21.96 -5.34
C PRO A 79 -14.55 -20.97 -4.87
N ASN A 80 -15.22 -21.25 -3.74
CA ASN A 80 -16.28 -20.38 -3.20
C ASN A 80 -15.74 -19.11 -2.53
N ILE A 81 -14.52 -19.14 -2.01
CA ILE A 81 -13.92 -18.03 -1.26
C ILE A 81 -12.56 -17.60 -1.78
N SER A 82 -12.09 -18.21 -2.86
CA SER A 82 -10.81 -17.87 -3.45
C SER A 82 -10.85 -17.90 -4.97
N ARG A 83 -10.03 -17.06 -5.58
CA ARG A 83 -9.84 -16.99 -7.03
C ARG A 83 -8.38 -16.71 -7.34
N ILE A 84 -7.85 -17.41 -8.35
CA ILE A 84 -6.47 -17.23 -8.80
C ILE A 84 -6.46 -16.40 -10.08
N TYR A 85 -5.60 -15.40 -10.14
CA TYR A 85 -5.40 -14.61 -11.35
C TYR A 85 -3.94 -14.16 -11.48
N SER A 86 -3.53 -13.83 -12.71
CA SER A 86 -2.20 -13.30 -13.00
C SER A 86 -2.22 -11.76 -13.08
N ILE A 87 -1.15 -11.13 -12.61
CA ILE A 87 -0.92 -9.68 -12.78
C ILE A 87 0.20 -9.37 -13.79
N GLY A 88 0.61 -10.36 -14.58
CA GLY A 88 1.70 -10.25 -15.54
C GLY A 88 2.79 -11.29 -15.31
N LYS A 89 3.99 -11.00 -15.84
CA LYS A 89 5.15 -11.89 -15.81
C LYS A 89 6.39 -11.15 -15.32
N SER A 90 7.31 -11.90 -14.72
CA SER A 90 8.66 -11.46 -14.41
C SER A 90 9.49 -11.21 -15.68
N VAL A 91 10.73 -10.74 -15.52
CA VAL A 91 11.63 -10.49 -16.66
C VAL A 91 11.93 -11.79 -17.40
N ASN A 92 12.12 -12.90 -16.68
CA ASN A 92 12.34 -14.21 -17.30
C ASN A 92 11.04 -14.95 -17.67
N GLY A 93 9.90 -14.27 -17.65
CA GLY A 93 8.63 -14.82 -18.12
C GLY A 93 7.88 -15.69 -17.10
N VAL A 94 8.29 -15.69 -15.82
CA VAL A 94 7.58 -16.41 -14.76
C VAL A 94 6.30 -15.64 -14.42
N THR A 95 5.15 -16.32 -14.46
CA THR A 95 3.86 -15.69 -14.17
C THR A 95 3.76 -15.26 -12.71
N LEU A 96 3.28 -14.03 -12.48
CA LEU A 96 3.02 -13.48 -11.15
C LEU A 96 1.59 -13.79 -10.74
N TRP A 97 1.42 -14.84 -9.93
CA TRP A 97 0.13 -15.33 -9.48
C TRP A 97 -0.34 -14.65 -8.19
N VAL A 98 -1.61 -14.25 -8.16
CA VAL A 98 -2.28 -13.69 -6.99
C VAL A 98 -3.40 -14.61 -6.54
N ILE A 99 -3.47 -14.85 -5.23
CA ILE A 99 -4.59 -15.51 -4.55
C ILE A 99 -5.51 -14.40 -4.04
N GLU A 100 -6.69 -14.29 -4.63
CA GLU A 100 -7.80 -13.52 -4.11
C GLU A 100 -8.51 -14.36 -3.04
N ILE A 101 -8.80 -13.78 -1.87
CA ILE A 101 -9.60 -14.39 -0.81
C ILE A 101 -10.65 -13.38 -0.33
N SER A 102 -11.92 -13.76 -0.41
CA SER A 102 -13.10 -12.97 0.00
C SER A 102 -14.31 -13.92 0.06
N ASP A 103 -15.41 -13.56 0.71
CA ASP A 103 -16.66 -14.31 0.65
C ASP A 103 -17.35 -14.22 -0.73
N LYS A 104 -17.01 -13.24 -1.56
CA LYS A 104 -17.46 -13.13 -2.97
C LYS A 104 -16.30 -12.83 -3.92
N PRO A 105 -15.38 -13.80 -4.13
CA PRO A 105 -14.22 -13.59 -4.99
C PRO A 105 -14.64 -13.23 -6.42
N GLY A 106 -13.94 -12.27 -7.02
CA GLY A 106 -14.22 -11.75 -8.35
C GLY A 106 -15.27 -10.63 -8.41
N GLN A 107 -15.87 -10.24 -7.28
CA GLN A 107 -16.81 -9.14 -7.18
C GLN A 107 -16.18 -7.98 -6.43
N LYS A 108 -16.45 -6.74 -6.88
CA LYS A 108 -16.01 -5.55 -6.17
C LYS A 108 -17.06 -5.17 -5.13
N GLU A 109 -16.66 -5.14 -3.87
CA GLU A 109 -17.53 -4.79 -2.74
C GLU A 109 -17.04 -3.55 -2.01
N ALA A 110 -17.83 -3.06 -1.05
CA ALA A 110 -17.46 -1.93 -0.20
C ALA A 110 -16.46 -2.32 0.91
N GLU A 111 -16.08 -3.59 0.97
CA GLU A 111 -15.11 -4.11 1.93
C GLU A 111 -13.73 -3.50 1.70
N PRO A 112 -12.96 -3.25 2.78
CA PRO A 112 -11.59 -2.80 2.64
C PRO A 112 -10.74 -3.89 1.97
N ALA A 113 -10.00 -3.49 0.93
CA ALA A 113 -9.09 -4.37 0.22
C ALA A 113 -7.67 -4.24 0.77
N PHE A 114 -7.01 -5.38 1.00
CA PHE A 114 -5.62 -5.44 1.43
C PHE A 114 -4.81 -6.29 0.47
N LYS A 115 -3.61 -5.81 0.14
CA LYS A 115 -2.65 -6.57 -0.64
C LYS A 115 -1.46 -6.94 0.21
N TYR A 116 -1.15 -8.24 0.27
CA TYR A 116 0.09 -8.74 0.84
C TYR A 116 1.02 -9.19 -0.29
N VAL A 117 2.26 -8.72 -0.24
CA VAL A 117 3.29 -9.00 -1.25
C VAL A 117 4.49 -9.63 -0.58
N GLY A 118 4.85 -10.83 -1.01
CA GLY A 118 6.02 -11.56 -0.51
C GLY A 118 7.19 -11.50 -1.51
N ASN A 119 8.39 -11.77 -0.98
CA ASN A 119 9.60 -12.01 -1.77
C ASN A 119 9.82 -10.92 -2.84
N VAL A 120 9.77 -9.65 -2.39
CA VAL A 120 10.12 -8.47 -3.18
C VAL A 120 11.62 -8.47 -3.49
N HIS A 121 12.44 -8.80 -2.49
CA HIS A 121 13.83 -9.17 -2.68
C HIS A 121 13.93 -10.68 -2.83
N GLY A 122 14.64 -11.15 -3.84
CA GLY A 122 14.71 -12.56 -4.19
C GLY A 122 15.41 -13.45 -3.16
N ASP A 123 16.41 -12.91 -2.47
CA ASP A 123 17.19 -13.54 -1.38
C ASP A 123 16.49 -13.47 -0.01
N GLU A 124 15.27 -12.94 0.06
CA GLU A 124 14.43 -12.88 1.27
C GLU A 124 13.16 -13.76 1.09
N PRO A 125 13.29 -15.10 1.00
CA PRO A 125 12.20 -16.00 0.59
C PRO A 125 11.19 -16.35 1.70
N VAL A 126 11.40 -15.92 2.94
CA VAL A 126 10.47 -16.28 4.04
C VAL A 126 9.05 -15.78 3.74
N GLY A 127 8.92 -14.58 3.16
CA GLY A 127 7.61 -13.98 2.86
C GLY A 127 6.75 -14.81 1.90
N ARG A 128 7.34 -15.47 0.88
CA ARG A 128 6.54 -16.29 -0.07
C ARG A 128 5.95 -17.52 0.61
N GLU A 129 6.66 -18.13 1.56
CA GLU A 129 6.15 -19.28 2.33
C GLU A 129 5.06 -18.87 3.31
N VAL A 130 5.32 -17.80 4.08
CA VAL A 130 4.39 -17.29 5.09
C VAL A 130 3.05 -16.92 4.44
N LEU A 131 3.07 -16.31 3.25
CA LEU A 131 1.84 -15.94 2.55
C LEU A 131 1.05 -17.15 2.05
N ILE A 132 1.72 -18.23 1.62
CA ILE A 132 1.02 -19.48 1.28
C ILE A 132 0.42 -20.13 2.54
N LYS A 133 1.16 -20.14 3.66
CA LYS A 133 0.65 -20.65 4.94
C LYS A 133 -0.53 -19.82 5.44
N LEU A 134 -0.48 -18.49 5.31
CA LEU A 134 -1.59 -17.60 5.63
C LEU A 134 -2.83 -17.90 4.77
N ALA A 135 -2.66 -18.02 3.45
CA ALA A 135 -3.76 -18.32 2.54
C ALA A 135 -4.40 -19.68 2.86
N ASN A 136 -3.59 -20.72 3.10
CA ASN A 136 -4.07 -22.02 3.55
C ASN A 136 -4.82 -21.92 4.87
N TRP A 137 -4.24 -21.24 5.88
CA TRP A 137 -4.88 -21.10 7.20
C TRP A 137 -6.23 -20.39 7.11
N LEU A 138 -6.34 -19.30 6.34
CA LEU A 138 -7.61 -18.59 6.14
C LEU A 138 -8.67 -19.50 5.52
N CYS A 139 -8.32 -20.24 4.47
CA CYS A 139 -9.26 -21.09 3.76
C CYS A 139 -9.61 -22.39 4.53
N ASP A 140 -8.63 -23.02 5.17
CA ASP A 140 -8.82 -24.23 5.98
C ASP A 140 -9.72 -23.98 7.19
N ASN A 141 -9.66 -22.77 7.75
CA ASN A 141 -10.38 -22.39 8.96
C ASN A 141 -11.62 -21.52 8.72
N TYR A 142 -11.99 -21.25 7.46
CA TYR A 142 -13.22 -20.54 7.15
C TYR A 142 -14.44 -21.30 7.71
N LEU A 143 -15.30 -20.60 8.45
CA LEU A 143 -16.45 -21.13 9.21
C LEU A 143 -16.11 -22.07 10.38
N LYS A 144 -14.81 -22.29 10.68
CA LYS A 144 -14.34 -23.08 11.82
C LYS A 144 -13.71 -22.21 12.90
N ASP A 145 -12.90 -21.23 12.47
CA ASP A 145 -12.31 -20.22 13.33
C ASP A 145 -13.05 -18.88 13.15
N PRO A 146 -13.55 -18.25 14.22
CA PRO A 146 -14.17 -16.94 14.16
C PRO A 146 -13.29 -15.85 13.54
N LEU A 147 -11.97 -15.87 13.76
CA LEU A 147 -11.04 -14.88 13.20
C LEU A 147 -10.87 -15.06 11.69
N ALA A 148 -10.65 -16.28 11.22
CA ALA A 148 -10.59 -16.55 9.78
C ALA A 148 -11.90 -16.17 9.09
N THR A 149 -13.03 -16.49 9.71
CA THR A 149 -14.37 -16.13 9.21
C THR A 149 -14.58 -14.61 9.17
N LEU A 150 -14.14 -13.89 10.21
CA LEU A 150 -14.21 -12.44 10.26
C LEU A 150 -13.42 -11.81 9.11
N ILE A 151 -12.20 -12.29 8.86
CA ILE A 151 -11.34 -11.78 7.79
C ILE A 151 -11.99 -12.04 6.42
N VAL A 152 -12.37 -13.29 6.12
CA VAL A 152 -12.91 -13.65 4.79
C VAL A 152 -14.22 -12.92 4.48
N LYS A 153 -15.06 -12.64 5.49
CA LYS A 153 -16.38 -11.98 5.31
C LYS A 153 -16.38 -10.45 5.35
N ASN A 154 -15.25 -9.82 5.66
CA ASN A 154 -15.21 -8.36 5.86
C ASN A 154 -13.99 -7.70 5.22
N MET A 155 -13.17 -8.47 4.50
CA MET A 155 -11.95 -7.98 3.86
C MET A 155 -11.77 -8.66 2.51
N HIS A 156 -11.35 -7.86 1.55
CA HIS A 156 -10.95 -8.37 0.23
C HIS A 156 -9.44 -8.51 0.16
N LEU A 157 -8.94 -9.74 0.30
CA LEU A 157 -7.50 -9.99 0.33
C LEU A 157 -6.97 -10.36 -1.05
N HIS A 158 -5.85 -9.74 -1.41
CA HIS A 158 -5.05 -10.08 -2.58
C HIS A 158 -3.64 -10.46 -2.14
N ILE A 159 -3.30 -11.73 -2.21
CA ILE A 159 -2.01 -12.26 -1.76
C ILE A 159 -1.15 -12.57 -2.98
N LEU A 160 -0.06 -11.83 -3.17
CA LEU A 160 0.99 -12.10 -4.17
C LEU A 160 2.16 -12.77 -3.44
N PRO A 161 2.32 -14.11 -3.50
CA PRO A 161 3.34 -14.79 -2.71
C PRO A 161 4.76 -14.41 -3.12
N THR A 162 5.03 -14.24 -4.42
CA THR A 162 6.31 -13.76 -4.92
C THR A 162 6.13 -12.66 -5.96
N MET A 163 6.79 -11.52 -5.73
CA MET A 163 6.92 -10.46 -6.73
C MET A 163 8.22 -10.58 -7.54
N ASN A 164 9.23 -11.25 -6.99
CA ASN A 164 10.55 -11.40 -7.60
C ASN A 164 10.99 -12.87 -7.75
N PRO A 165 10.28 -13.67 -8.57
CA PRO A 165 10.64 -15.07 -8.82
C PRO A 165 12.02 -15.19 -9.49
N ASP A 166 12.45 -14.18 -10.25
CA ASP A 166 13.76 -14.16 -10.92
C ASP A 166 14.90 -14.03 -9.91
N GLY A 167 14.79 -13.05 -8.99
CA GLY A 167 15.75 -12.84 -7.93
C GLY A 167 15.85 -14.05 -7.01
N PHE A 168 14.71 -14.72 -6.74
CA PHE A 168 14.68 -15.97 -5.97
C PHE A 168 15.48 -17.08 -6.66
N ALA A 169 15.24 -17.30 -7.95
CA ALA A 169 15.97 -18.31 -8.73
C ALA A 169 17.48 -18.02 -8.77
N LEU A 170 17.85 -16.74 -8.81
CA LEU A 170 19.25 -16.27 -8.81
C LEU A 170 19.84 -16.06 -7.41
N ARG A 171 19.06 -16.29 -6.34
CA ARG A 171 19.43 -16.07 -4.93
C ARG A 171 20.01 -14.68 -4.66
N ARG A 172 19.35 -13.64 -5.15
CA ARG A 172 19.78 -12.25 -4.99
C ARG A 172 18.62 -11.29 -4.77
N ARG A 173 18.94 -10.13 -4.20
CA ARG A 173 17.98 -9.04 -3.94
C ARG A 173 17.21 -8.58 -5.18
N GLY A 174 17.93 -8.22 -6.25
CA GLY A 174 17.33 -7.67 -7.47
C GLY A 174 16.67 -8.72 -8.37
N ASN A 175 15.83 -8.28 -9.31
CA ASN A 175 15.24 -9.14 -10.34
C ASN A 175 16.27 -9.59 -11.41
N ALA A 176 15.85 -10.20 -12.53
CA ALA A 176 16.79 -10.65 -13.58
C ALA A 176 17.65 -9.52 -14.19
N ASN A 177 17.12 -8.29 -14.22
CA ASN A 177 17.84 -7.09 -14.70
C ASN A 177 18.66 -6.39 -13.59
N ASN A 178 18.82 -7.03 -12.43
CA ASN A 178 19.51 -6.47 -11.27
C ASN A 178 18.86 -5.18 -10.71
N VAL A 179 17.55 -5.01 -10.91
CA VAL A 179 16.77 -3.89 -10.38
C VAL A 179 16.21 -4.25 -9.00
N ASP A 180 16.39 -3.37 -8.02
CA ASP A 180 15.74 -3.46 -6.70
C ASP A 180 14.27 -3.04 -6.83
N LEU A 181 13.35 -4.00 -6.67
CA LEU A 181 11.92 -3.77 -6.85
C LEU A 181 11.27 -2.95 -5.72
N ASN A 182 12.02 -2.61 -4.67
CA ASN A 182 11.55 -1.84 -3.52
C ASN A 182 12.03 -0.38 -3.55
N ARG A 183 11.95 0.30 -4.70
CA ARG A 183 12.34 1.71 -4.85
C ARG A 183 11.28 2.60 -5.48
N ASP A 184 10.59 2.11 -6.50
CA ASP A 184 9.67 2.93 -7.31
C ASP A 184 8.20 2.49 -7.11
N PHE A 185 7.77 2.32 -5.85
CA PHE A 185 6.35 2.10 -5.58
C PHE A 185 5.56 3.38 -5.91
N PRO A 186 4.43 3.28 -6.63
CA PRO A 186 3.61 4.45 -6.91
C PRO A 186 3.11 5.05 -5.60
N ASP A 187 3.17 6.36 -5.48
CA ASP A 187 2.47 7.07 -4.43
C ASP A 187 1.00 7.31 -4.82
N GLN A 188 0.18 7.69 -3.83
CA GLN A 188 -1.21 8.07 -4.08
C GLN A 188 -1.33 9.49 -4.65
N VAL A 189 -0.25 10.27 -4.62
CA VAL A 189 -0.21 11.63 -5.13
C VAL A 189 0.23 11.57 -6.58
N SER A 190 -0.71 11.20 -7.45
CA SER A 190 -0.45 11.21 -8.88
C SER A 190 0.28 12.50 -9.28
N ASP A 191 1.44 12.36 -9.93
CA ASP A 191 2.13 13.44 -10.64
C ASP A 191 1.21 14.21 -11.59
N ALA A 192 -0.01 13.73 -11.86
CA ALA A 192 -1.05 14.39 -12.65
C ALA A 192 -1.24 15.88 -12.32
N LEU A 193 -1.04 16.31 -11.08
CA LEU A 193 -1.15 17.73 -10.72
C LEU A 193 0.02 18.58 -11.25
N PHE A 194 1.23 17.99 -11.36
CA PHE A 194 2.41 18.63 -11.93
C PHE A 194 2.56 18.39 -13.43
N SER A 195 2.22 17.19 -13.93
CA SER A 195 2.40 16.80 -15.33
C SER A 195 1.31 17.35 -16.25
N SER A 196 0.07 17.52 -15.78
CA SER A 196 -1.01 18.08 -16.60
C SER A 196 -0.79 19.55 -16.96
N TYR A 197 0.07 20.25 -16.21
CA TYR A 197 0.21 21.69 -16.33
C TYR A 197 1.66 22.12 -16.53
N GLY A 198 2.66 21.39 -16.01
CA GLY A 198 4.07 21.71 -16.18
C GLY A 198 4.41 23.18 -15.85
N ILE A 199 5.56 23.65 -16.34
CA ILE A 199 5.98 25.06 -16.21
C ILE A 199 4.94 26.01 -16.83
N PHE A 200 4.23 25.58 -17.89
CA PHE A 200 3.23 26.38 -18.58
C PHE A 200 2.00 26.71 -17.73
N GLY A 201 1.48 25.73 -16.99
CA GLY A 201 0.33 25.93 -16.12
C GLY A 201 0.72 26.67 -14.83
N PHE A 202 1.98 26.57 -14.39
CA PHE A 202 2.51 27.46 -13.36
C PHE A 202 2.52 28.92 -13.88
N LEU A 203 3.07 29.18 -15.06
CA LEU A 203 3.04 30.51 -15.68
C LEU A 203 1.62 31.02 -15.93
N LEU A 204 0.68 30.16 -16.36
CA LEU A 204 -0.73 30.51 -16.46
C LEU A 204 -1.28 30.91 -15.08
N PHE A 205 -1.08 30.10 -14.04
CA PHE A 205 -1.59 30.41 -12.70
C PHE A 205 -1.10 31.78 -12.19
N PHE A 206 0.20 32.08 -12.34
CA PHE A 206 0.74 33.38 -11.94
C PHE A 206 0.22 34.54 -12.79
N THR A 207 0.04 34.34 -14.10
CA THR A 207 -0.53 35.38 -14.97
C THR A 207 -2.00 35.65 -14.63
N TYR A 208 -2.84 34.62 -14.49
CA TYR A 208 -4.25 34.78 -14.10
C TYR A 208 -4.40 35.40 -12.71
N LEU A 209 -3.59 34.98 -11.74
CA LEU A 209 -3.61 35.55 -10.40
C LEU A 209 -3.17 37.02 -10.40
N SER A 210 -2.15 37.37 -11.19
CA SER A 210 -1.72 38.77 -11.34
C SER A 210 -2.79 39.64 -12.00
N LEU A 211 -3.47 39.14 -13.03
CA LEU A 211 -4.54 39.86 -13.72
C LEU A 211 -5.75 40.06 -12.81
N LEU A 212 -6.10 39.05 -12.02
CA LEU A 212 -7.19 39.12 -11.04
C LEU A 212 -6.86 40.16 -9.95
N ILE A 213 -5.64 40.19 -9.44
CA ILE A 213 -5.20 41.20 -8.47
C ILE A 213 -5.26 42.59 -9.08
N ILE A 214 -4.79 42.79 -10.32
CA ILE A 214 -4.84 44.09 -11.00
C ILE A 214 -6.30 44.53 -11.22
N LEU A 215 -7.18 43.63 -11.66
CA LEU A 215 -8.61 43.92 -11.85
C LEU A 215 -9.28 44.29 -10.53
N LEU A 216 -8.98 43.58 -9.45
CA LEU A 216 -9.47 43.91 -8.10
C LEU A 216 -8.93 45.27 -7.63
N MET A 217 -7.65 45.57 -7.88
CA MET A 217 -7.09 46.89 -7.56
C MET A 217 -7.75 48.01 -8.37
N LEU A 218 -7.99 47.81 -9.67
CA LEU A 218 -8.66 48.79 -10.53
C LEU A 218 -10.13 49.00 -10.11
N ALA A 219 -10.84 47.93 -9.75
CA ALA A 219 -12.20 48.00 -9.25
C ALA A 219 -12.27 48.81 -7.94
N VAL A 220 -11.32 48.59 -7.03
CA VAL A 220 -11.21 49.37 -5.79
C VAL A 220 -10.88 50.85 -6.07
N PHE A 221 -9.98 51.15 -7.03
CA PHE A 221 -9.68 52.53 -7.40
C PHE A 221 -10.86 53.26 -8.06
N HIS A 222 -11.70 52.57 -8.83
CA HIS A 222 -12.87 53.18 -9.46
C HIS A 222 -13.94 53.59 -8.44
N GLN A 223 -14.09 52.84 -7.34
CA GLN A 223 -15.00 53.16 -6.23
C GLN A 223 -14.53 54.32 -5.33
N GLN A 224 -13.35 54.91 -5.59
CA GLN A 224 -12.80 56.04 -4.81
C GLN A 224 -12.80 57.37 -5.58
N ARG A 225 -13.46 57.43 -6.75
CA ARG A 225 -13.83 58.68 -7.42
C ARG A 225 -15.33 58.89 -7.28
#